data_AF-A0A2V8DLH5-F1
#
_entry.id   AF-A0A2V8DLH5-F1
#
_cell.length_a   1.000
_cell.length_b   1.000
_cell.length_c   1.000
_cell.angle_alpha   90.00
_cell.angle_beta   90.00
_cell.angle_gamma   90.00
#
_symmetry.space_group_name_H-M   'P 1'
#
loop_
_entity.id
_entity.type
_entity.pdbx_description
1 polymer ?
#
loop_
_entity_poly.entity_id
_entity_poly.type
_entity_poly.pdbx_seq_one_letter_code
_entity_poly.pdbx_strand_id
1 'polypeptide(L)'
;MQRIADRVVDAIVRDDAVNADALTFLLRHYRATDAAPLRDALEPALARGLELRKTAVTCRDRAAWLGLFTEAAAMSADERLREAIADLVPALRREWTGCRIVGDLAMAINACLNVIAVFDPRDLAPKAIDELEHMIAAAYRPGDGLAHDLDSPDRLRGQLTDQLRTASALLTAYVLTWRLPYGMLAEELVQFARRTLWDEEQAAFRATSAEGADGFALNCEAARVLCRLAALHHDDDYRHVAVVAVGADYRADAERILAAQAATAHDRNLTDAAAYGLALAEFANLQAPE
;
A
#
# COMPACT_ATOMS: atom_id res chain seq x y z
N MET A 1 5.77 -13.90 11.27
CA MET A 1 6.65 -12.74 11.00
C MET A 1 8.13 -13.10 11.06
N GLN A 2 8.65 -13.63 12.19
CA GLN A 2 10.10 -13.89 12.35
C GLN A 2 10.74 -14.71 11.21
N ARG A 3 10.14 -15.84 10.82
CA ARG A 3 10.65 -16.67 9.71
C ARG A 3 10.78 -15.92 8.38
N ILE A 4 9.93 -14.92 8.13
CA ILE A 4 10.01 -14.08 6.91
C ILE A 4 11.17 -13.10 7.07
N ALA A 5 11.33 -12.51 8.26
CA ALA A 5 12.44 -11.60 8.56
C ALA A 5 13.79 -12.32 8.40
N ASP A 6 13.92 -13.54 8.92
CA ASP A 6 15.11 -14.37 8.78
C ASP A 6 15.44 -14.60 7.29
N ARG A 7 14.43 -14.91 6.45
CA ARG A 7 14.64 -15.07 4.99
C ARG A 7 15.13 -13.80 4.32
N VAL A 8 14.63 -12.63 4.72
CA VAL A 8 15.08 -11.33 4.18
C VAL A 8 16.51 -11.03 4.63
N VAL A 9 16.83 -11.27 5.90
CA VAL A 9 18.18 -11.12 6.44
C VAL A 9 19.16 -12.05 5.74
N ASP A 10 18.81 -13.33 5.54
CA ASP A 10 19.64 -14.29 4.81
C ASP A 10 19.91 -13.84 3.36
N ALA A 11 18.91 -13.24 2.69
CA ALA A 11 19.09 -12.68 1.35
C ALA A 11 20.06 -11.48 1.37
N ILE A 12 19.92 -10.58 2.35
CA ILE A 12 20.84 -9.43 2.53
C ILE A 12 22.27 -9.93 2.76
N VAL A 13 22.46 -10.90 3.65
CA VAL A 13 23.78 -11.47 4.00
C VAL A 13 24.43 -12.16 2.80
N ARG A 14 23.64 -12.79 1.93
CA ARG A 14 24.11 -13.44 0.70
C ARG A 14 24.38 -12.48 -0.47
N ASP A 15 24.19 -11.19 -0.26
CA ASP A 15 24.32 -10.18 -1.32
C ASP A 15 23.25 -10.27 -2.41
N ASP A 16 22.14 -10.97 -2.13
CA ASP A 16 21.03 -11.11 -3.08
C ASP A 16 20.30 -9.76 -3.28
N ALA A 17 19.68 -9.58 -4.44
CA ALA A 17 18.85 -8.39 -4.69
C ALA A 17 17.57 -8.44 -3.84
N VAL A 18 17.44 -7.49 -2.92
CA VAL A 18 16.24 -7.31 -2.07
C VAL A 18 15.51 -6.05 -2.51
N ASN A 19 14.20 -6.17 -2.76
CA ASN A 19 13.37 -5.07 -3.22
C ASN A 19 12.87 -4.20 -2.06
N ALA A 20 12.25 -3.07 -2.41
CA ALA A 20 11.77 -2.09 -1.44
C ALA A 20 10.71 -2.65 -0.48
N ASP A 21 9.81 -3.52 -0.93
CA ASP A 21 8.77 -4.12 -0.08
C ASP A 21 9.36 -5.02 1.01
N ALA A 22 10.36 -5.85 0.66
CA ALA A 22 11.06 -6.69 1.62
C ALA A 22 11.86 -5.88 2.64
N LEU A 23 12.50 -4.78 2.23
CA LEU A 23 13.16 -3.86 3.15
C LEU A 23 12.17 -3.10 4.02
N THR A 24 11.00 -2.73 3.50
CA THR A 24 9.94 -2.06 4.26
C THR A 24 9.40 -2.99 5.34
N PHE A 25 9.17 -4.26 5.00
CA PHE A 25 8.81 -5.28 5.96
C PHE A 25 9.84 -5.40 7.08
N LEU A 26 11.13 -5.51 6.71
CA LEU A 26 12.21 -5.64 7.68
C LEU A 26 12.33 -4.41 8.59
N LEU A 27 12.18 -3.21 8.02
CA LEU A 27 12.19 -1.94 8.75
C LEU A 27 11.04 -1.87 9.77
N ARG A 28 9.82 -2.21 9.37
CA ARG A 28 8.66 -2.23 10.27
C ARG A 28 8.79 -3.31 11.35
N HIS A 29 9.32 -4.49 11.02
CA HIS A 29 9.58 -5.55 11.99
C HIS A 29 10.66 -5.13 13.01
N TYR A 30 11.69 -4.41 12.55
CA TYR A 30 12.67 -3.79 13.45
C TYR A 30 12.02 -2.76 14.38
N ARG A 31 11.16 -1.85 13.87
CA ARG A 31 10.43 -0.88 14.71
C ARG A 31 9.62 -1.54 15.82
N ALA A 32 9.02 -2.69 15.54
CA ALA A 32 8.18 -3.40 16.49
C ALA A 32 8.97 -4.19 17.55
N THR A 33 10.23 -4.55 17.28
CA THR A 33 10.99 -5.51 18.11
C THR A 33 12.29 -4.94 18.68
N ASP A 34 12.82 -3.86 18.12
CA ASP A 34 14.16 -3.29 18.39
C ASP A 34 15.30 -4.34 18.37
N ALA A 35 15.15 -5.40 17.57
CA ALA A 35 16.11 -6.49 17.54
C ALA A 35 17.40 -6.07 16.81
N ALA A 36 18.54 -6.10 17.51
CA ALA A 36 19.85 -5.72 16.99
C ALA A 36 20.25 -6.40 15.65
N PRO A 37 20.02 -7.72 15.44
CA PRO A 37 20.34 -8.36 14.15
C PRO A 37 19.61 -7.75 12.95
N LEU A 38 18.40 -7.21 13.14
CA LEU A 38 17.65 -6.57 12.06
C LEU A 38 18.26 -5.21 11.71
N ARG A 39 18.71 -4.47 12.73
CA ARG A 39 19.42 -3.19 12.55
C ARG A 39 20.70 -3.37 11.75
N ASP A 40 21.52 -4.34 12.15
CA ASP A 40 22.80 -4.64 11.50
C ASP A 40 22.62 -5.05 10.02
N ALA A 41 21.50 -5.69 9.69
CA ALA A 41 21.14 -6.01 8.31
C ALA A 41 20.56 -4.81 7.53
N LEU A 42 19.75 -3.96 8.18
CA LEU A 42 19.05 -2.84 7.54
C LEU A 42 20.00 -1.75 7.06
N GLU A 43 21.02 -1.38 7.84
CA GLU A 43 21.94 -0.29 7.48
C GLU A 43 22.63 -0.50 6.11
N PRO A 44 23.37 -1.61 5.86
CA PRO A 44 23.99 -1.85 4.56
C PRO A 44 22.95 -2.09 3.45
N ALA A 45 21.80 -2.69 3.78
CA ALA A 45 20.74 -2.94 2.81
C ALA A 45 20.09 -1.63 2.31
N LEU A 46 19.84 -0.66 3.19
CA LEU A 46 19.34 0.67 2.81
C LEU A 46 20.37 1.41 1.97
N ALA A 47 21.66 1.34 2.33
CA ALA A 47 22.73 1.94 1.54
C ALA A 47 22.78 1.37 0.10
N ARG A 48 22.58 0.06 -0.06
CA ARG A 48 22.45 -0.57 -1.39
C ARG A 48 21.14 -0.20 -2.09
N GLY A 49 20.03 -0.12 -1.34
CA GLY A 49 18.74 0.31 -1.85
C GLY A 49 18.81 1.69 -2.51
N LEU A 50 19.59 2.60 -1.94
CA LEU A 50 19.87 3.90 -2.57
C LEU A 50 20.46 3.76 -3.97
N GLU A 51 21.33 2.79 -4.23
CA GLU A 51 21.86 2.56 -5.58
C GLU A 51 20.87 1.80 -6.48
N LEU A 52 20.21 0.77 -5.95
CA LEU A 52 19.21 -0.01 -6.68
C LEU A 52 18.01 0.83 -7.13
N ARG A 53 17.63 1.90 -6.40
CA ARG A 53 16.52 2.78 -6.83
C ARG A 53 16.76 3.36 -8.24
N LYS A 54 18.02 3.56 -8.63
CA LYS A 54 18.39 4.15 -9.93
C LYS A 54 18.05 3.22 -11.10
N THR A 55 17.87 1.93 -10.84
CA THR A 55 17.45 0.93 -11.85
C THR A 55 15.94 0.74 -11.89
N ALA A 56 15.15 1.50 -11.12
CA ALA A 56 13.70 1.39 -11.09
C ALA A 56 13.07 1.86 -12.41
N VAL A 57 12.58 0.89 -13.20
CA VAL A 57 11.97 1.15 -14.53
C VAL A 57 10.49 1.46 -14.40
N THR A 58 9.77 0.78 -13.51
CA THR A 58 8.32 0.90 -13.42
C THR A 58 7.89 1.97 -12.41
N CYS A 59 6.68 2.51 -12.60
CA CYS A 59 6.04 3.40 -11.62
C CYS A 59 5.92 2.72 -10.25
N ARG A 60 5.58 1.43 -10.25
CA ARG A 60 5.51 0.57 -9.05
C ARG A 60 6.82 0.54 -8.28
N ASP A 61 7.92 0.28 -8.96
CA ASP A 61 9.23 0.19 -8.30
C ASP A 61 9.62 1.54 -7.69
N ARG A 62 9.40 2.64 -8.41
CA ARG A 62 9.66 4.00 -7.91
C ARG A 62 8.80 4.33 -6.68
N ALA A 63 7.52 3.99 -6.71
CA ALA A 63 6.59 4.20 -5.60
C ALA A 63 6.99 3.38 -4.36
N ALA A 64 7.39 2.12 -4.55
CA ALA A 64 7.85 1.26 -3.47
C ALA A 64 9.15 1.78 -2.83
N TRP A 65 10.14 2.20 -3.63
CA TRP A 65 11.35 2.85 -3.12
C TRP A 65 11.06 4.15 -2.37
N LEU A 66 10.14 4.99 -2.88
CA LEU A 66 9.74 6.21 -2.20
C LEU A 66 9.11 5.93 -0.83
N GLY A 67 8.22 4.93 -0.75
CA GLY A 67 7.61 4.49 0.50
C GLY A 67 8.65 4.03 1.52
N LEU A 68 9.57 3.15 1.12
CA LEU A 68 10.66 2.68 1.98
C LEU A 68 11.49 3.84 2.53
N PHE A 69 11.97 4.74 1.67
CA PHE A 69 12.85 5.82 2.12
C PHE A 69 12.11 6.83 2.99
N THR A 70 10.82 7.05 2.75
CA THR A 70 9.98 7.89 3.62
C THR A 70 9.90 7.31 5.03
N GLU A 71 9.63 6.00 5.16
CA GLU A 71 9.58 5.34 6.47
C GLU A 71 10.96 5.32 7.14
N ALA A 72 12.04 5.10 6.39
CA ALA A 72 13.39 5.09 6.90
C ALA A 72 13.84 6.49 7.37
N ALA A 73 13.51 7.55 6.61
CA ALA A 73 13.84 8.94 6.94
C ALA A 73 13.11 9.45 8.19
N ALA A 74 11.96 8.87 8.55
CA ALA A 74 11.28 9.16 9.80
C ALA A 74 12.03 8.63 11.04
N MET A 75 12.96 7.68 10.86
CA MET A 75 13.73 7.05 11.94
C MET A 75 15.22 7.40 11.93
N SER A 76 15.74 7.89 10.80
CA SER A 76 17.16 8.14 10.57
C SER A 76 17.40 9.58 10.13
N ALA A 77 18.50 10.16 10.60
CA ALA A 77 18.95 11.48 10.16
C ALA A 77 19.79 11.44 8.87
N ASP A 78 19.97 10.26 8.24
CA ASP A 78 20.77 10.10 7.02
C ASP A 78 20.23 10.93 5.86
N GLU A 79 20.98 11.98 5.49
CA GLU A 79 20.60 12.95 4.47
C GLU A 79 20.45 12.30 3.08
N ARG A 80 21.14 11.18 2.82
CA ARG A 80 21.03 10.46 1.54
C ARG A 80 19.62 9.92 1.30
N LEU A 81 18.87 9.62 2.38
CA LEU A 81 17.46 9.22 2.27
C LEU A 81 16.60 10.40 1.80
N ARG A 82 16.84 11.61 2.34
CA ARG A 82 16.12 12.83 1.93
C ARG A 82 16.44 13.21 0.49
N GLU A 83 17.70 13.10 0.07
CA GLU A 83 18.11 13.27 -1.31
C GLU A 83 17.40 12.28 -2.24
N ALA A 84 17.34 10.99 -1.87
CA ALA A 84 16.64 9.98 -2.64
C ALA A 84 15.13 10.26 -2.76
N ILE A 85 14.48 10.72 -1.69
CA ILE A 85 13.08 11.16 -1.71
C ILE A 85 12.91 12.35 -2.67
N ALA A 86 13.80 13.35 -2.58
CA ALA A 86 13.77 14.53 -3.43
C ALA A 86 13.98 14.21 -4.92
N ASP A 87 14.72 13.14 -5.26
CA ASP A 87 14.87 12.63 -6.63
C ASP A 87 13.61 11.90 -7.13
N LEU A 88 13.01 11.06 -6.27
CA LEU A 88 11.90 10.19 -6.65
C LEU A 88 10.58 10.94 -6.80
N VAL A 89 10.32 11.95 -5.96
CA VAL A 89 9.06 12.73 -6.01
C VAL A 89 8.84 13.36 -7.39
N PRO A 90 9.79 14.12 -8.00
CA PRO A 90 9.63 14.64 -9.35
C PRO A 90 9.49 13.54 -10.41
N ALA A 91 10.15 12.40 -10.24
CA ALA A 91 10.03 11.29 -11.18
C ALA A 91 8.61 10.72 -11.19
N LEU A 92 8.02 10.46 -10.02
CA LEU A 92 6.65 9.98 -9.90
C LEU A 92 5.62 11.02 -10.34
N ARG A 93 5.85 12.31 -10.07
CA ARG A 93 4.95 13.39 -10.53
C ARG A 93 4.87 13.49 -12.05
N ARG A 94 5.94 13.16 -12.78
CA ARG A 94 5.89 13.10 -14.25
C ARG A 94 4.94 12.00 -14.75
N GLU A 95 4.80 10.91 -13.98
CA GLU A 95 3.87 9.82 -14.32
C GLU A 95 2.42 10.26 -14.25
N TRP A 96 2.05 11.24 -13.41
CA TRP A 96 0.65 11.67 -13.26
C TRP A 96 0.01 12.10 -14.58
N THR A 97 0.79 12.79 -15.43
CA THR A 97 0.30 13.24 -16.73
C THR A 97 0.22 12.14 -17.79
N GLY A 98 1.01 11.08 -17.67
CA GLY A 98 1.21 10.04 -18.69
C GLY A 98 0.60 8.68 -18.35
N CYS A 99 0.38 8.39 -17.07
CA CYS A 99 -0.21 7.14 -16.61
C CYS A 99 -1.72 7.18 -16.82
N ARG A 100 -2.25 6.15 -17.49
CA ARG A 100 -3.68 6.00 -17.76
C ARG A 100 -4.31 4.84 -17.00
N ILE A 101 -3.49 3.98 -16.41
CA ILE A 101 -3.94 2.84 -15.61
C ILE A 101 -4.22 3.34 -14.20
N VAL A 102 -5.49 3.26 -13.78
CA VAL A 102 -5.99 3.88 -12.55
C VAL A 102 -5.24 3.36 -11.31
N GLY A 103 -5.08 2.04 -11.18
CA GLY A 103 -4.35 1.46 -10.06
C GLY A 103 -2.88 1.90 -9.99
N ASP A 104 -2.20 2.09 -11.12
CA ASP A 104 -0.81 2.54 -11.12
C ASP A 104 -0.69 4.03 -10.79
N LEU A 105 -1.62 4.85 -11.30
CA LEU A 105 -1.69 6.27 -10.97
C LEU A 105 -2.03 6.48 -9.49
N ALA A 106 -3.02 5.78 -8.95
CA ALA A 106 -3.41 5.83 -7.54
C ALA A 106 -2.24 5.49 -6.61
N MET A 107 -1.45 4.47 -6.95
CA MET A 107 -0.25 4.10 -6.20
C MET A 107 0.83 5.19 -6.24
N ALA A 108 1.06 5.81 -7.40
CA ALA A 108 2.02 6.91 -7.54
C ALA A 108 1.62 8.12 -6.69
N ILE A 109 0.33 8.49 -6.73
CA ILE A 109 -0.22 9.56 -5.92
C ILE A 109 -0.11 9.23 -4.43
N ASN A 110 -0.51 8.01 -4.03
CA ASN A 110 -0.41 7.57 -2.63
C ASN A 110 1.04 7.62 -2.11
N ALA A 111 2.02 7.22 -2.92
CA ALA A 111 3.43 7.30 -2.52
C ALA A 111 3.84 8.75 -2.24
N CYS A 112 3.44 9.71 -3.08
CA CYS A 112 3.67 11.14 -2.84
C CYS A 112 2.91 11.67 -1.62
N LEU A 113 1.66 11.24 -1.40
CA LEU A 113 0.88 11.59 -0.21
C LEU A 113 1.57 11.16 1.09
N ASN A 114 2.14 9.95 1.12
CA ASN A 114 2.86 9.47 2.30
C ASN A 114 4.12 10.30 2.63
N VAL A 115 4.79 10.87 1.62
CA VAL A 115 5.95 11.74 1.85
C VAL A 115 5.57 12.97 2.67
N ILE A 116 4.44 13.60 2.35
CA ILE A 116 3.96 14.84 2.97
C ILE A 116 3.86 14.74 4.50
N ALA A 117 3.51 13.55 5.02
CA ALA A 117 3.41 13.31 6.46
C ALA A 117 4.78 13.41 7.19
N VAL A 118 5.89 13.20 6.48
CA VAL A 118 7.26 13.23 7.04
C VAL A 118 8.01 14.49 6.62
N PHE A 119 7.78 14.94 5.39
CA PHE A 119 8.39 16.11 4.78
C PHE A 119 7.44 16.66 3.74
N ASP A 120 7.09 17.95 3.79
CA ASP A 120 6.27 18.58 2.74
C ASP A 120 7.17 19.44 1.82
N PRO A 121 7.61 18.93 0.65
CA PRO A 121 8.20 19.77 -0.37
C PRO A 121 7.14 20.78 -0.82
N ARG A 122 7.46 22.08 -0.73
CA ARG A 122 6.53 23.19 -1.00
C ARG A 122 5.59 22.89 -2.17
N ASP A 123 4.30 22.78 -1.87
CA ASP A 123 3.16 22.51 -2.76
C ASP A 123 2.93 21.06 -3.21
N LEU A 124 3.57 20.05 -2.60
CA LEU A 124 3.28 18.65 -2.99
C LEU A 124 1.86 18.24 -2.60
N ALA A 125 1.42 18.59 -1.39
CA ALA A 125 0.10 18.25 -0.85
C ALA A 125 -1.07 18.67 -1.75
N PRO A 126 -1.26 19.97 -2.09
CA PRO A 126 -2.38 20.38 -2.93
C PRO A 126 -2.33 19.71 -4.30
N LYS A 127 -1.15 19.58 -4.93
CA LYS A 127 -1.03 18.97 -6.26
C LYS A 127 -1.36 17.48 -6.27
N ALA A 128 -0.97 16.74 -5.24
CA ALA A 128 -1.30 15.32 -5.10
C ALA A 128 -2.80 15.12 -4.89
N ILE A 129 -3.44 16.00 -4.10
CA ILE A 129 -4.88 15.97 -3.86
C ILE A 129 -5.65 16.31 -5.14
N ASP A 130 -5.26 17.38 -5.85
CA ASP A 130 -5.90 17.76 -7.12
C ASP A 130 -5.83 16.62 -8.15
N GLU A 131 -4.69 15.94 -8.25
CA GLU A 131 -4.52 14.80 -9.15
C GLU A 131 -5.39 13.60 -8.72
N LEU A 132 -5.48 13.30 -7.42
CA LEU A 132 -6.34 12.25 -6.90
C LEU A 132 -7.81 12.52 -7.25
N GLU A 133 -8.28 13.76 -7.02
CA GLU A 133 -9.64 14.18 -7.34
C GLU A 133 -9.92 14.14 -8.84
N HIS A 134 -8.96 14.54 -9.67
CA HIS A 134 -9.08 14.47 -11.13
C HIS A 134 -9.22 13.03 -11.63
N MET A 135 -8.36 12.12 -11.14
CA MET A 135 -8.43 10.70 -11.46
C MET A 135 -9.77 10.09 -11.05
N ILE A 136 -10.25 10.39 -9.84
CA ILE A 136 -11.54 9.91 -9.35
C ILE A 136 -12.68 10.43 -10.24
N ALA A 137 -12.69 11.73 -10.55
CA ALA A 137 -13.74 12.32 -11.38
C ALA A 137 -13.83 11.69 -12.78
N ALA A 138 -12.70 11.23 -13.33
CA ALA A 138 -12.66 10.54 -14.63
C ALA A 138 -13.00 9.04 -14.55
N ALA A 139 -12.58 8.35 -13.49
CA ALA A 139 -12.64 6.90 -13.39
C ALA A 139 -13.85 6.35 -12.63
N TYR A 140 -14.35 7.05 -11.63
CA TYR A 140 -15.33 6.51 -10.69
C TYR A 140 -16.77 6.62 -11.23
N ARG A 141 -17.56 5.57 -11.00
CA ARG A 141 -19.01 5.57 -11.18
C ARG A 141 -19.67 5.00 -9.92
N PRO A 142 -20.65 5.72 -9.33
CA PRO A 142 -21.39 5.21 -8.18
C PRO A 142 -21.97 3.83 -8.43
N GLY A 143 -21.67 2.89 -7.52
CA GLY A 143 -22.13 1.50 -7.62
C GLY A 143 -21.37 0.60 -8.62
N ASP A 144 -20.68 1.17 -9.61
CA ASP A 144 -19.93 0.45 -10.65
C ASP A 144 -18.41 0.45 -10.43
N GLY A 145 -17.94 1.12 -9.36
CA GLY A 145 -16.53 1.21 -9.00
C GLY A 145 -15.70 2.05 -9.98
N LEU A 146 -14.41 1.74 -10.06
CA LEU A 146 -13.46 2.45 -10.93
C LEU A 146 -13.29 1.77 -12.30
N ALA A 147 -13.10 2.59 -13.33
CA ALA A 147 -12.51 2.15 -14.58
C ALA A 147 -11.05 1.73 -14.39
N HIS A 148 -10.57 0.84 -15.25
CA HIS A 148 -9.17 0.45 -15.29
C HIS A 148 -8.29 1.45 -16.05
N ASP A 149 -8.83 1.97 -17.16
CA ASP A 149 -8.12 2.85 -18.08
C ASP A 149 -8.87 4.18 -18.22
N LEU A 150 -8.18 5.29 -17.99
CA LEU A 150 -8.70 6.65 -18.07
C LEU A 150 -9.05 7.08 -19.51
N ASP A 151 -8.37 6.55 -20.53
CA ASP A 151 -8.63 6.88 -21.93
C ASP A 151 -9.80 6.04 -22.50
N SER A 152 -10.15 4.94 -21.84
CA SER A 152 -11.23 4.02 -22.26
C SER A 152 -12.10 3.56 -21.08
N PRO A 153 -12.76 4.49 -20.37
CA PRO A 153 -13.38 4.23 -19.06
C PRO A 153 -14.60 3.30 -19.10
N ASP A 154 -15.14 3.01 -20.29
CA ASP A 154 -16.27 2.10 -20.50
C ASP A 154 -15.85 0.65 -20.78
N ARG A 155 -14.58 0.39 -21.08
CA ARG A 155 -14.14 -0.92 -21.58
C ARG A 155 -13.98 -1.96 -20.48
N LEU A 156 -13.37 -1.58 -19.37
CA LEU A 156 -13.03 -2.49 -18.28
C LEU A 156 -13.13 -1.74 -16.94
N ARG A 157 -13.96 -2.25 -16.05
CA ARG A 157 -14.26 -1.64 -14.75
C ARG A 157 -14.24 -2.68 -13.64
N GLY A 158 -14.02 -2.21 -12.43
CA GLY A 158 -14.16 -3.02 -11.23
C GLY A 158 -13.03 -4.01 -11.01
N GLN A 159 -11.84 -3.80 -11.57
CA GLN A 159 -10.67 -4.60 -11.19
C GLN A 159 -10.30 -4.32 -9.73
N LEU A 160 -9.84 -5.36 -9.04
CA LEU A 160 -9.48 -5.32 -7.62
C LEU A 160 -8.38 -4.30 -7.33
N THR A 161 -7.35 -4.30 -8.17
CA THR A 161 -6.15 -3.46 -8.07
C THR A 161 -6.52 -1.99 -8.09
N ASP A 162 -7.41 -1.59 -9.00
CA ASP A 162 -7.87 -0.20 -9.12
C ASP A 162 -8.65 0.22 -7.88
N GLN A 163 -9.52 -0.66 -7.36
CA GLN A 163 -10.30 -0.38 -6.15
C GLN A 163 -9.39 -0.22 -4.93
N LEU A 164 -8.51 -1.19 -4.68
CA LEU A 164 -7.70 -1.25 -3.46
C LEU A 164 -6.63 -0.16 -3.41
N ARG A 165 -5.93 0.10 -4.53
CA ARG A 165 -4.90 1.14 -4.56
C ARG A 165 -5.50 2.53 -4.44
N THR A 166 -6.67 2.76 -5.06
CA THR A 166 -7.38 4.04 -4.92
C THR A 166 -7.94 4.19 -3.51
N ALA A 167 -8.51 3.14 -2.91
CA ALA A 167 -8.93 3.16 -1.52
C ALA A 167 -7.74 3.46 -0.58
N SER A 168 -6.57 2.87 -0.83
CA SER A 168 -5.35 3.17 -0.06
C SER A 168 -4.93 4.64 -0.18
N ALA A 169 -4.97 5.22 -1.39
CA ALA A 169 -4.67 6.63 -1.63
C ALA A 169 -5.67 7.56 -0.92
N LEU A 170 -6.96 7.24 -1.02
CA LEU A 170 -8.04 7.98 -0.38
C LEU A 170 -7.93 7.97 1.14
N LEU A 171 -7.60 6.83 1.76
CA LEU A 171 -7.37 6.76 3.20
C LEU A 171 -6.17 7.62 3.62
N THR A 172 -5.12 7.70 2.80
CA THR A 172 -3.98 8.60 3.07
C THR A 172 -4.40 10.06 2.94
N ALA A 173 -5.17 10.41 1.91
CA ALA A 173 -5.73 11.75 1.74
C ALA A 173 -6.67 12.14 2.89
N TYR A 174 -7.48 11.20 3.41
CA TYR A 174 -8.31 11.40 4.58
C TYR A 174 -7.48 11.77 5.80
N VAL A 175 -6.44 10.98 6.13
CA VAL A 175 -5.57 11.27 7.29
C VAL A 175 -4.90 12.65 7.18
N LEU A 176 -4.51 13.05 5.96
CA LEU A 176 -3.85 14.34 5.74
C LEU A 176 -4.79 15.55 5.82
N THR A 177 -6.06 15.39 5.44
CA THR A 177 -6.96 16.52 5.20
C THR A 177 -8.20 16.53 6.08
N TRP A 178 -8.51 15.40 6.73
CA TRP A 178 -9.75 15.13 7.45
C TRP A 178 -11.03 15.34 6.63
N ARG A 179 -10.92 15.31 5.29
CA ARG A 179 -12.07 15.45 4.39
C ARG A 179 -12.83 14.12 4.32
N LEU A 180 -13.96 14.07 5.00
CA LEU A 180 -14.86 12.92 5.10
C LEU A 180 -15.13 12.17 3.77
N PRO A 181 -15.34 12.84 2.61
CA PRO A 181 -15.60 12.13 1.36
C PRO A 181 -14.53 11.11 0.97
N TYR A 182 -13.27 11.31 1.39
CA TYR A 182 -12.21 10.38 1.04
C TYR A 182 -12.34 9.05 1.79
N GLY A 183 -12.60 9.08 3.10
CA GLY A 183 -12.84 7.87 3.89
C GLY A 183 -14.08 7.11 3.40
N MET A 184 -15.17 7.83 3.15
CA MET A 184 -16.42 7.25 2.65
C MET A 184 -16.27 6.61 1.26
N LEU A 185 -15.57 7.27 0.34
CA LEU A 185 -15.33 6.69 -0.99
C LEU A 185 -14.39 5.48 -0.91
N ALA A 186 -13.37 5.50 -0.06
CA ALA A 186 -12.51 4.33 0.15
C ALA A 186 -13.33 3.12 0.64
N GLU A 187 -14.24 3.33 1.58
CA GLU A 187 -15.19 2.33 2.05
C GLU A 187 -16.10 1.82 0.94
N GLU A 188 -16.67 2.70 0.11
CA GLU A 188 -17.49 2.29 -1.03
C GLU A 188 -16.73 1.42 -2.03
N LEU A 189 -15.49 1.77 -2.37
CA LEU A 189 -14.66 0.99 -3.29
C LEU A 189 -14.36 -0.41 -2.75
N VAL A 190 -14.08 -0.52 -1.44
CA VAL A 190 -13.88 -1.82 -0.78
C VAL A 190 -15.18 -2.62 -0.70
N GLN A 191 -16.32 -1.98 -0.42
CA GLN A 191 -17.63 -2.64 -0.45
C GLN A 191 -18.01 -3.13 -1.84
N PHE A 192 -17.69 -2.35 -2.89
CA PHE A 192 -17.83 -2.80 -4.27
C PHE A 192 -17.02 -4.09 -4.48
N ALA A 193 -15.72 -4.08 -4.18
CA ALA A 193 -14.85 -5.25 -4.34
C ALA A 193 -15.35 -6.46 -3.51
N ARG A 194 -15.83 -6.22 -2.28
CA ARG A 194 -16.37 -7.28 -1.40
C ARG A 194 -17.61 -7.93 -1.98
N ARG A 195 -18.49 -7.17 -2.65
CA ARG A 195 -19.71 -7.71 -3.27
C ARG A 195 -19.44 -8.44 -4.58
N THR A 196 -18.46 -8.00 -5.36
CA THR A 196 -18.28 -8.46 -6.75
C THR A 196 -17.13 -9.44 -6.93
N LEU A 197 -16.10 -9.39 -6.07
CA LEU A 197 -14.84 -10.12 -6.25
C LEU A 197 -14.52 -11.07 -5.11
N TRP A 198 -15.24 -11.02 -3.99
CA TRP A 198 -14.97 -11.91 -2.86
C TRP A 198 -15.32 -13.37 -3.17
N ASP A 199 -14.40 -14.26 -2.88
CA ASP A 199 -14.59 -15.70 -2.89
C ASP A 199 -14.77 -16.19 -1.45
N GLU A 200 -15.98 -16.63 -1.12
CA GLU A 200 -16.31 -17.09 0.23
C GLU A 200 -15.59 -18.40 0.60
N GLU A 201 -15.35 -19.28 -0.38
CA GLU A 201 -14.69 -20.58 -0.18
C GLU A 201 -13.19 -20.39 0.04
N GLN A 202 -12.56 -19.52 -0.75
CA GLN A 202 -11.14 -19.23 -0.61
C GLN A 202 -10.83 -18.18 0.47
N ALA A 203 -11.86 -17.53 1.01
CA ALA A 203 -11.74 -16.43 1.96
C ALA A 203 -10.77 -15.33 1.47
N ALA A 204 -10.88 -15.00 0.18
CA ALA A 204 -9.97 -14.10 -0.52
C ALA A 204 -10.69 -13.39 -1.68
N PHE A 205 -10.14 -12.27 -2.14
CA PHE A 205 -10.60 -11.62 -3.35
C PHE A 205 -10.04 -12.33 -4.59
N ARG A 206 -10.91 -12.52 -5.59
CA ARG A 206 -10.53 -12.99 -6.93
C ARG A 206 -9.83 -11.86 -7.68
N ALA A 207 -8.58 -12.10 -8.07
CA ALA A 207 -7.90 -11.26 -9.05
C ALA A 207 -8.33 -11.70 -10.47
N THR A 208 -8.50 -10.74 -11.37
CA THR A 208 -8.71 -11.05 -12.79
C THR A 208 -7.40 -11.56 -13.42
N SER A 209 -7.50 -12.26 -14.55
CA SER A 209 -6.31 -12.75 -15.27
C SER A 209 -5.37 -11.63 -15.72
N ALA A 210 -5.88 -10.40 -15.90
CA ALA A 210 -5.09 -9.21 -16.20
C ALA A 210 -4.28 -8.71 -14.99
N GLU A 211 -4.68 -9.05 -13.76
CA GLU A 211 -4.07 -8.61 -12.50
C GLU A 211 -3.01 -9.60 -11.98
N GLY A 212 -2.79 -10.69 -12.71
CA GLY A 212 -1.87 -11.78 -12.35
C GLY A 212 -2.59 -13.02 -11.84
N ALA A 213 -2.09 -14.19 -12.22
CA ALA A 213 -2.83 -15.46 -12.13
C ALA A 213 -3.14 -15.97 -10.72
N ASP A 214 -2.46 -15.49 -9.66
CA ASP A 214 -2.67 -16.02 -8.30
C ASP A 214 -3.23 -15.04 -7.26
N GLY A 215 -3.27 -13.73 -7.53
CA GLY A 215 -3.85 -12.72 -6.65
C GLY A 215 -3.25 -12.62 -5.23
N PHE A 216 -2.16 -13.31 -4.89
CA PHE A 216 -1.61 -13.42 -3.54
C PHE A 216 -1.18 -12.05 -3.00
N ALA A 217 -0.32 -11.35 -3.75
CA ALA A 217 0.16 -10.03 -3.35
C ALA A 217 -0.98 -9.01 -3.23
N LEU A 218 -1.97 -9.08 -4.13
CA LEU A 218 -3.16 -8.22 -4.07
C LEU A 218 -4.03 -8.51 -2.86
N ASN A 219 -4.17 -9.76 -2.43
CA ASN A 219 -4.86 -10.09 -1.19
C ASN A 219 -4.09 -9.60 0.05
N CYS A 220 -2.75 -9.65 0.03
CA CYS A 220 -1.95 -9.02 1.09
C CYS A 220 -2.15 -7.50 1.12
N GLU A 221 -2.23 -6.84 -0.04
CA GLU A 221 -2.57 -5.42 -0.14
C GLU A 221 -3.99 -5.14 0.35
N ALA A 222 -4.97 -5.99 0.00
CA ALA A 222 -6.34 -5.90 0.46
C ALA A 222 -6.43 -5.97 1.99
N ALA A 223 -5.76 -6.94 2.61
CA ALA A 223 -5.71 -7.08 4.07
C ALA A 223 -5.18 -5.80 4.74
N ARG A 224 -4.17 -5.13 4.17
CA ARG A 224 -3.67 -3.85 4.69
C ARG A 224 -4.70 -2.73 4.58
N VAL A 225 -5.38 -2.60 3.45
CA VAL A 225 -6.45 -1.59 3.27
C VAL A 225 -7.60 -1.85 4.24
N LEU A 226 -7.99 -3.12 4.42
CA LEU A 226 -9.01 -3.54 5.37
C LEU A 226 -8.61 -3.23 6.82
N CYS A 227 -7.35 -3.42 7.20
CA CYS A 227 -6.86 -3.02 8.53
C CYS A 227 -6.98 -1.51 8.76
N ARG A 228 -6.66 -0.69 7.74
CA ARG A 228 -6.80 0.77 7.82
C ARG A 228 -8.26 1.22 7.93
N LEU A 229 -9.17 0.58 7.21
CA LEU A 229 -10.61 0.83 7.35
C LEU A 229 -11.15 0.37 8.70
N ALA A 230 -10.69 -0.78 9.21
CA ALA A 230 -11.06 -1.26 10.52
C ALA A 230 -10.63 -0.28 11.62
N ALA A 231 -9.40 0.24 11.56
CA ALA A 231 -8.93 1.29 12.47
C ALA A 231 -9.82 2.54 12.40
N LEU A 232 -10.19 2.97 11.20
CA LEU A 232 -11.11 4.10 11.00
C LEU A 232 -12.52 3.82 11.55
N HIS A 233 -12.99 2.57 11.50
CA HIS A 233 -14.25 2.15 12.11
C HIS A 233 -14.19 2.01 13.63
N HIS A 234 -13.00 2.01 14.23
CA HIS A 234 -12.80 2.08 15.68
C HIS A 234 -12.69 3.51 16.21
N ASP A 235 -12.50 4.50 15.32
CA ASP A 235 -12.50 5.92 15.65
C ASP A 235 -13.94 6.43 15.83
N ASP A 236 -14.30 6.81 17.06
CA ASP A 236 -15.64 7.27 17.42
C ASP A 236 -16.05 8.55 16.66
N ASP A 237 -15.10 9.46 16.38
CA ASP A 237 -15.38 10.70 15.67
C ASP A 237 -15.72 10.39 14.20
N TYR A 238 -14.98 9.48 13.57
CA TYR A 238 -15.31 9.01 12.23
C TYR A 238 -16.68 8.31 12.19
N ARG A 239 -16.93 7.38 13.12
CA ARG A 239 -18.21 6.65 13.21
C ARG A 239 -19.41 7.58 13.39
N HIS A 240 -19.22 8.71 14.07
CA HIS A 240 -20.29 9.68 14.30
C HIS A 240 -20.75 10.39 13.02
N VAL A 241 -19.84 10.61 12.07
CA VAL A 241 -20.10 11.43 10.87
C VAL A 241 -20.19 10.61 9.59
N ALA A 242 -19.56 9.43 9.54
CA ALA A 242 -19.50 8.59 8.36
C ALA A 242 -20.69 7.61 8.28
N VAL A 243 -21.15 7.36 7.05
CA VAL A 243 -22.07 6.24 6.79
C VAL A 243 -21.24 4.98 6.61
N VAL A 244 -21.13 4.21 7.69
CA VAL A 244 -20.49 2.89 7.68
C VAL A 244 -21.46 1.84 7.14
N ALA A 245 -20.99 1.00 6.23
CA ALA A 245 -21.80 -0.06 5.64
C ALA A 245 -22.25 -1.08 6.71
N VAL A 246 -23.54 -1.40 6.70
CA VAL A 246 -24.14 -2.32 7.68
C VAL A 246 -23.49 -3.70 7.55
N GLY A 247 -22.93 -4.21 8.65
CA GLY A 247 -22.29 -5.51 8.70
C GLY A 247 -20.87 -5.53 8.13
N ALA A 248 -20.27 -4.38 7.80
CA ALA A 248 -18.86 -4.30 7.49
C ALA A 248 -18.03 -4.69 8.72
N ASP A 249 -17.27 -5.79 8.59
CA ASP A 249 -16.28 -6.21 9.57
C ASP A 249 -14.95 -6.42 8.86
N TYR A 250 -14.29 -5.28 8.57
CA TYR A 250 -13.04 -5.28 7.83
C TYR A 250 -11.89 -5.93 8.59
N ARG A 251 -11.95 -5.95 9.93
CA ARG A 251 -11.00 -6.70 10.76
C ARG A 251 -11.16 -8.19 10.50
N ALA A 252 -12.38 -8.73 10.54
CA ALA A 252 -12.64 -10.14 10.28
C ALA A 252 -12.28 -10.53 8.84
N ASP A 253 -12.60 -9.70 7.84
CA ASP A 253 -12.23 -9.97 6.45
C ASP A 253 -10.70 -10.00 6.26
N ALA A 254 -9.95 -9.09 6.90
CA ALA A 254 -8.48 -9.10 6.87
C ALA A 254 -7.90 -10.36 7.52
N GLU A 255 -8.44 -10.75 8.68
CA GLU A 255 -8.04 -11.98 9.39
C GLU A 255 -8.25 -13.23 8.52
N ARG A 256 -9.41 -13.31 7.86
CA ARG A 256 -9.75 -14.41 6.95
C ARG A 256 -8.80 -14.51 5.77
N ILE A 257 -8.47 -13.39 5.13
CA ILE A 257 -7.47 -13.36 4.05
C ILE A 257 -6.13 -13.87 4.56
N LEU A 258 -5.63 -13.33 5.68
CA LEU A 258 -4.32 -13.69 6.22
C LEU A 258 -4.25 -15.19 6.56
N ALA A 259 -5.30 -15.73 7.17
CA ALA A 259 -5.41 -17.16 7.47
C ALA A 259 -5.39 -18.02 6.20
N ALA A 260 -6.10 -17.62 5.15
CA ALA A 260 -6.13 -18.34 3.87
C ALA A 260 -4.76 -18.35 3.17
N GLN A 261 -4.01 -17.25 3.27
CA GLN A 261 -2.69 -17.13 2.63
C GLN A 261 -1.54 -17.76 3.43
N ALA A 262 -1.74 -18.01 4.74
CA ALA A 262 -0.69 -18.42 5.68
C ALA A 262 0.09 -19.67 5.24
N ALA A 263 -0.61 -20.69 4.73
CA ALA A 263 0.01 -21.97 4.38
C ALA A 263 1.00 -21.84 3.21
N THR A 264 0.68 -21.00 2.21
CA THR A 264 1.51 -20.85 1.02
C THR A 264 2.55 -19.75 1.14
N ALA A 265 2.35 -18.76 2.02
CA ALA A 265 3.22 -17.59 2.15
C ALA A 265 4.71 -17.92 2.35
N HIS A 266 5.02 -19.02 3.04
CA HIS A 266 6.40 -19.41 3.31
C HIS A 266 7.13 -20.06 2.13
N ASP A 267 6.40 -20.65 1.18
CA ASP A 267 6.97 -21.31 0.01
C ASP A 267 7.04 -20.38 -1.21
N ARG A 268 6.48 -19.17 -1.08
CA ARG A 268 6.52 -18.12 -2.08
C ARG A 268 7.91 -17.48 -2.19
N ASN A 269 8.14 -16.76 -3.29
CA ASN A 269 9.33 -15.94 -3.47
C ASN A 269 9.45 -14.88 -2.35
N LEU A 270 10.61 -14.23 -2.26
CA LEU A 270 10.89 -13.29 -1.16
C LEU A 270 9.96 -12.07 -1.16
N THR A 271 9.60 -11.56 -2.34
CA THR A 271 8.69 -10.42 -2.51
C THR A 271 7.30 -10.71 -1.95
N ASP A 272 6.71 -11.83 -2.34
CA ASP A 272 5.38 -12.24 -1.88
C ASP A 272 5.40 -12.53 -0.37
N ALA A 273 6.44 -13.22 0.12
CA ALA A 273 6.59 -13.46 1.55
C ALA A 273 6.68 -12.15 2.34
N ALA A 274 7.40 -11.14 1.84
CA ALA A 274 7.47 -9.82 2.44
C ALA A 274 6.13 -9.07 2.39
N ALA A 275 5.39 -9.14 1.28
CA ALA A 275 4.06 -8.54 1.17
C ALA A 275 3.09 -9.12 2.22
N TYR A 276 3.13 -10.44 2.42
CA TYR A 276 2.38 -11.10 3.49
C TYR A 276 2.87 -10.68 4.89
N GLY A 277 4.18 -10.55 5.07
CA GLY A 277 4.77 -10.02 6.31
C GLY A 277 4.31 -8.60 6.65
N LEU A 278 4.20 -7.71 5.66
CA LEU A 278 3.64 -6.36 5.82
C LEU A 278 2.18 -6.40 6.23
N ALA A 279 1.38 -7.26 5.61
CA ALA A 279 -0.04 -7.42 5.93
C ALA A 279 -0.24 -7.96 7.36
N LEU A 280 0.58 -8.93 7.79
CA LEU A 280 0.59 -9.40 9.18
C LEU A 280 0.96 -8.30 10.18
N ALA A 281 1.96 -7.48 9.87
CA ALA A 281 2.38 -6.38 10.74
C ALA A 281 1.26 -5.33 10.90
N GLU A 282 0.57 -4.98 9.81
CA GLU A 282 -0.57 -4.06 9.85
C GLU A 282 -1.71 -4.61 10.70
N PHE A 283 -2.04 -5.90 10.54
CA PHE A 283 -3.08 -6.55 11.33
C PHE A 283 -2.71 -6.68 12.81
N ALA A 284 -1.44 -6.95 13.13
CA ALA A 284 -0.96 -6.98 14.51
C ALA A 284 -1.07 -5.61 15.19
N ASN A 285 -0.77 -4.52 14.47
CA ASN A 285 -0.92 -3.15 14.99
C ASN A 285 -2.38 -2.82 15.32
N LEU A 286 -3.34 -3.31 14.52
CA LEU A 286 -4.77 -3.17 14.78
C LEU A 286 -5.21 -3.89 16.07
N GLN A 287 -4.48 -4.92 16.51
CA GLN A 287 -4.80 -5.67 17.74
C GLN A 287 -4.13 -5.12 18.99
N ALA A 288 -3.15 -4.23 18.85
CA ALA A 288 -2.47 -3.64 19.99
C ALA A 288 -3.46 -2.71 20.74
N PRO A 289 -3.63 -2.87 22.07
CA PRO A 289 -4.41 -1.91 22.84
C PRO A 289 -3.71 -0.54 22.82
N GLU A 290 -4.48 0.53 22.60
CA GLU A 290 -4.03 1.93 22.75
C GLU A 290 -3.58 2.25 24.19
#